data_AF-A0A9P3KSF0-F1
#
_entry.id   AF-A0A9P3KSF0-F1
#
_cell.length_a   1.000
_cell.length_b   1.000
_cell.length_c   1.000
_cell.angle_alpha   90.00
_cell.angle_beta   90.00
_cell.angle_gamma   90.00
#
_symmetry.space_group_name_H-M   'P 1'
#
loop_
_entity.id
_entity.type
_entity.pdbx_description
1 polymer ?
#
loop_
_entity_poly.entity_id
_entity_poly.type
_entity_poly.pdbx_seq_one_letter_code
_entity_poly.pdbx_strand_id
1 'polypeptide(L)'
;MCWDRRCGVLHKPIRVFVLWYGAFSDAQKRTVRSFVASLSPNADSAVTVPFWWNINRLYYDRDGNYISPSVTWGGEVEDRAYSLGKVLLTTHVEGLLGSAISSKRLPHDPNAVYFLLSDDLVTQKWGNLSTSEKFCTHFCGWHYHAWADIDIRASPSLAPTGDQGMDGLVSVFAHELAEAASSPFISTWFDGDGYENADKCAWKFSPLVLDTSGTKYNLLR
;
A
#
# COMPACT_ATOMS: atom_id res chain seq x y z
N MET A 1 -8.95 -20.82 7.64
CA MET A 1 -10.08 -20.16 8.34
C MET A 1 -9.60 -19.78 9.73
N CYS A 2 -9.61 -18.48 10.09
CA CYS A 2 -9.17 -18.03 11.41
C CYS A 2 -10.29 -18.17 12.46
N TRP A 3 -9.93 -18.57 13.68
CA TRP A 3 -10.84 -18.82 14.81
C TRP A 3 -10.66 -17.85 16.01
N ASP A 4 -9.70 -16.91 15.97
CA ASP A 4 -9.45 -15.88 17.00
C ASP A 4 -10.40 -14.66 16.82
N ARG A 5 -10.69 -13.90 17.89
CA ARG A 5 -11.44 -12.63 17.83
C ARG A 5 -10.59 -11.43 17.37
N ARG A 6 -9.27 -11.57 17.35
CA ARG A 6 -8.34 -10.57 16.77
C ARG A 6 -8.27 -10.64 15.25
N CYS A 7 -8.86 -11.69 14.69
CA CYS A 7 -8.94 -11.95 13.27
C CYS A 7 -10.06 -11.15 12.61
N GLY A 8 -9.72 -10.01 12.01
CA GLY A 8 -10.67 -9.11 11.37
C GLY A 8 -10.21 -8.72 9.97
N VAL A 9 -11.13 -8.15 9.19
CA VAL A 9 -10.85 -7.49 7.91
C VAL A 9 -11.31 -6.03 7.98
N LEU A 10 -10.81 -5.17 7.10
CA LEU A 10 -11.32 -3.80 6.97
C LEU A 10 -12.66 -3.78 6.22
N HIS A 11 -13.75 -4.03 6.94
CA HIS A 11 -15.09 -4.17 6.38
C HIS A 11 -15.89 -2.85 6.28
N LYS A 12 -15.41 -1.77 6.91
CA LYS A 12 -15.98 -0.41 6.80
C LYS A 12 -15.26 0.38 5.69
N PRO A 13 -15.82 1.50 5.19
CA PRO A 13 -15.15 2.34 4.20
C PRO A 13 -13.70 2.65 4.59
N ILE A 14 -12.76 2.27 3.71
CA ILE A 14 -11.33 2.38 3.96
C ILE A 14 -10.87 3.76 3.50
N ARG A 15 -10.19 4.48 4.38
CA ARG A 15 -9.50 5.73 4.02
C ARG A 15 -8.01 5.48 3.89
N VAL A 16 -7.42 6.01 2.84
CA VAL A 16 -5.98 5.95 2.58
C VAL A 16 -5.35 7.29 2.97
N PHE A 17 -4.36 7.27 3.84
CA PHE A 17 -3.53 8.43 4.16
C PHE A 17 -2.10 8.22 3.71
N VAL A 18 -1.45 9.27 3.21
CA VAL A 18 -0.09 9.17 2.67
C VAL A 18 0.83 10.21 3.31
N LEU A 19 2.01 9.79 3.76
CA LEU A 19 3.15 10.65 4.08
C LEU A 19 4.17 10.53 2.95
N TRP A 20 4.38 11.61 2.20
CA TRP A 20 5.39 11.69 1.15
C TRP A 20 6.74 12.07 1.74
N TYR A 21 7.68 11.14 1.81
CA TYR A 21 9.02 11.36 2.37
C TYR A 21 10.03 11.58 1.24
N GLY A 22 10.25 12.84 0.88
CA GLY A 22 11.13 13.24 -0.22
C GLY A 22 10.49 14.15 -1.27
N ALA A 23 11.14 14.28 -2.41
CA ALA A 23 10.88 15.27 -3.45
C ALA A 23 9.96 14.74 -4.57
N PHE A 24 8.75 14.30 -4.20
CA PHE A 24 7.74 13.86 -5.16
C PHE A 24 7.17 15.03 -5.98
N SER A 25 7.08 14.85 -7.29
CA SER A 25 6.39 15.78 -8.19
C SER A 25 4.86 15.67 -8.07
N ASP A 26 4.14 16.71 -8.46
CA ASP A 26 2.66 16.69 -8.46
C ASP A 26 2.08 15.68 -9.45
N ALA A 27 2.84 15.29 -10.48
CA ALA A 27 2.45 14.22 -11.39
C ALA A 27 2.50 12.86 -10.68
N GLN A 28 3.59 12.56 -9.98
CA GLN A 28 3.76 11.32 -9.22
C GLN A 28 2.69 11.16 -8.13
N LYS A 29 2.41 12.22 -7.37
CA LYS A 29 1.35 12.18 -6.35
C LYS A 29 -0.05 11.98 -6.97
N ARG A 30 -0.33 12.62 -8.12
CA ARG A 30 -1.59 12.42 -8.85
C ARG A 30 -1.77 10.97 -9.29
N THR A 31 -0.71 10.28 -9.71
CA THR A 31 -0.77 8.87 -10.10
C THR A 31 -1.32 7.99 -8.96
N VAL A 32 -0.84 8.20 -7.72
CA VAL A 32 -1.32 7.43 -6.55
C VAL A 32 -2.74 7.82 -6.17
N ARG A 33 -3.08 9.13 -6.18
CA ARG A 33 -4.44 9.59 -5.90
C ARG A 33 -5.46 9.02 -6.91
N SER A 34 -5.09 9.01 -8.19
CA SER A 34 -5.92 8.46 -9.29
C SER A 34 -6.13 6.95 -9.13
N PHE A 35 -5.07 6.22 -8.77
CA PHE A 35 -5.15 4.81 -8.46
C PHE A 35 -6.13 4.55 -7.31
N VAL A 36 -5.98 5.24 -6.17
CA VAL A 36 -6.87 5.07 -5.00
C VAL A 36 -8.31 5.40 -5.33
N ALA A 37 -8.56 6.51 -6.06
CA ALA A 37 -9.89 6.89 -6.50
C ALA A 37 -10.54 5.83 -7.41
N SER A 38 -9.73 5.01 -8.08
CA SER A 38 -10.18 3.96 -8.98
C SER A 38 -10.31 2.58 -8.33
N LEU A 39 -10.04 2.43 -7.03
CA LEU A 39 -10.29 1.17 -6.31
C LEU A 39 -11.78 0.98 -6.00
N SER A 40 -12.51 2.07 -5.83
CA SER A 40 -13.96 2.03 -5.58
C SER A 40 -14.72 1.68 -6.88
N PRO A 41 -15.74 0.81 -6.83
CA PRO A 41 -16.48 0.39 -8.02
C PRO A 41 -17.16 1.56 -8.74
N ASN A 42 -16.72 1.82 -9.97
CA ASN A 42 -17.50 2.51 -10.99
C ASN A 42 -17.69 1.50 -12.14
N ALA A 43 -18.93 1.32 -12.61
CA ALA A 43 -19.32 0.19 -13.46
C ALA A 43 -18.53 0.08 -14.79
N ASP A 44 -18.50 -1.15 -15.32
CA ASP A 44 -18.14 -1.58 -16.68
C ASP A 44 -16.66 -1.60 -17.12
N SER A 45 -15.90 -2.62 -16.68
CA SER A 45 -14.93 -3.37 -17.52
C SER A 45 -14.26 -4.51 -16.74
N ALA A 46 -13.92 -5.61 -17.44
CA ALA A 46 -13.35 -6.83 -16.88
C ALA A 46 -11.85 -6.75 -16.52
N VAL A 47 -11.14 -5.67 -16.89
CA VAL A 47 -9.69 -5.51 -16.62
C VAL A 47 -9.40 -4.07 -16.16
N THR A 48 -9.87 -3.75 -14.96
CA THR A 48 -9.75 -2.41 -14.36
C THR A 48 -9.31 -2.50 -12.91
N VAL A 49 -8.82 -1.39 -12.35
CA VAL A 49 -8.45 -1.31 -10.91
C VAL A 49 -9.61 -1.75 -9.98
N PRO A 50 -10.89 -1.37 -10.20
CA PRO A 50 -12.00 -1.91 -9.41
C PRO A 50 -12.17 -3.43 -9.53
N PHE A 51 -11.95 -4.00 -10.72
CA PHE A 51 -12.02 -5.46 -10.90
C PHE A 51 -10.93 -6.17 -10.11
N TRP A 52 -9.71 -5.63 -10.12
CA TRP A 52 -8.62 -6.14 -9.30
C TRP A 52 -8.97 -6.08 -7.81
N TRP A 53 -9.54 -4.97 -7.32
CA TRP A 53 -9.98 -4.85 -5.92
C TRP A 53 -11.08 -5.85 -5.55
N ASN A 54 -11.94 -6.24 -6.49
CA ASN A 54 -12.98 -7.25 -6.24
C ASN A 54 -12.45 -8.61 -5.82
N ILE A 55 -11.22 -8.96 -6.17
CA ILE A 55 -10.59 -10.22 -5.72
C ILE A 55 -10.40 -10.18 -4.20
N ASN A 56 -9.95 -9.05 -3.65
CA ASN A 56 -9.76 -8.86 -2.21
C ASN A 56 -11.10 -8.91 -1.46
N ARG A 57 -12.21 -8.54 -2.10
CA ARG A 57 -13.55 -8.65 -1.51
C ARG A 57 -14.04 -10.08 -1.29
N LEU A 58 -13.28 -11.11 -1.71
CA LEU A 58 -13.58 -12.52 -1.39
C LEU A 58 -13.12 -12.93 0.01
N TYR A 59 -12.32 -12.08 0.68
CA TYR A 59 -11.79 -12.31 2.02
C TYR A 59 -12.76 -11.72 3.07
N TYR A 60 -12.97 -12.45 4.16
CA TYR A 60 -13.96 -12.14 5.19
C TYR A 60 -13.48 -12.51 6.60
N ASP A 61 -14.06 -11.87 7.62
CA ASP A 61 -13.83 -12.22 9.01
C ASP A 61 -14.75 -13.37 9.48
N ARG A 62 -14.59 -13.78 10.74
CA ARG A 62 -15.41 -14.85 11.33
C ARG A 62 -16.92 -14.53 11.35
N ASP A 63 -17.27 -13.25 11.43
CA ASP A 63 -18.65 -12.79 11.51
C ASP A 63 -19.30 -12.66 10.12
N GLY A 64 -18.56 -12.98 9.05
CA GLY A 64 -19.03 -12.94 7.67
C GLY A 64 -18.97 -11.55 7.06
N ASN A 65 -18.25 -10.60 7.67
CA ASN A 65 -18.01 -9.29 7.07
C ASN A 65 -16.87 -9.42 6.05
N TYR A 66 -17.12 -8.96 4.83
CA TYR A 66 -16.13 -8.94 3.76
C TYR A 66 -15.34 -7.63 3.75
N ILE A 67 -14.16 -7.64 3.11
CA ILE A 67 -13.40 -6.41 2.84
C ILE A 67 -14.30 -5.37 2.15
N SER A 68 -14.21 -4.12 2.59
CA SER A 68 -15.00 -3.02 2.08
C SER A 68 -14.79 -2.80 0.58
N PRO A 69 -15.86 -2.60 -0.20
CA PRO A 69 -15.74 -2.17 -1.60
C PRO A 69 -15.32 -0.70 -1.71
N SER A 70 -15.50 0.10 -0.67
CA SER A 70 -15.22 1.52 -0.68
C SER A 70 -13.82 1.78 -0.16
N VAL A 71 -12.96 2.29 -1.04
CA VAL A 71 -11.63 2.81 -0.72
C VAL A 71 -11.54 4.25 -1.22
N THR A 72 -11.16 5.17 -0.34
CA THR A 72 -11.17 6.61 -0.63
C THR A 72 -9.89 7.29 -0.17
N TRP A 73 -9.54 8.39 -0.82
CA TRP A 73 -8.44 9.23 -0.38
C TRP A 73 -8.82 9.97 0.91
N GLY A 74 -8.06 9.75 1.97
CA GLY A 74 -8.28 10.35 3.29
C GLY A 74 -7.54 11.67 3.45
N GLY A 75 -6.33 11.79 2.90
CA GLY A 75 -5.48 12.97 3.05
C GLY A 75 -4.00 12.63 2.94
N GLU A 76 -3.15 13.66 3.01
CA GLU A 76 -1.71 13.48 2.87
C GLU A 76 -0.91 14.56 3.59
N VAL A 77 0.34 14.24 3.87
CA VAL A 77 1.34 15.16 4.41
C VAL A 77 2.65 14.97 3.70
N GLU A 78 3.52 15.97 3.76
CA GLU A 78 4.81 15.94 3.08
C GLU A 78 5.96 16.17 4.07
N ASP A 79 7.06 15.46 3.83
CA ASP A 79 8.36 15.70 4.42
C ASP A 79 9.41 15.74 3.30
N ARG A 80 9.46 16.88 2.61
CA ARG A 80 10.43 17.12 1.52
C ARG A 80 11.86 17.32 2.02
N ALA A 81 12.02 17.59 3.31
CA ALA A 81 13.31 17.93 3.90
C ALA A 81 14.09 16.69 4.37
N TYR A 82 13.48 15.50 4.29
CA TYR A 82 14.01 14.27 4.86
C TYR A 82 14.33 14.45 6.34
N SER A 83 13.33 14.75 7.18
CA SER A 83 13.54 15.17 8.57
C SER A 83 14.36 14.20 9.43
N LEU A 84 14.40 12.91 9.06
CA LEU A 84 15.20 11.86 9.70
C LEU A 84 16.38 11.37 8.83
N GLY A 85 16.73 12.12 7.80
CA GLY A 85 17.76 11.78 6.81
C GLY A 85 17.26 10.82 5.73
N LYS A 86 18.15 10.46 4.81
CA LYS A 86 17.83 9.60 3.66
C LYS A 86 18.02 8.10 3.93
N VAL A 87 18.41 7.73 5.15
CA VAL A 87 18.51 6.34 5.60
C VAL A 87 17.47 6.12 6.67
N LEU A 88 16.38 5.43 6.35
CA LEU A 88 15.29 5.14 7.27
C LEU A 88 15.51 3.81 8.00
N LEU A 89 15.17 3.79 9.28
CA LEU A 89 15.00 2.57 10.07
C LEU A 89 13.51 2.23 10.12
N THR A 90 13.17 0.97 10.40
CA THR A 90 11.77 0.57 10.63
C THR A 90 11.09 1.45 11.69
N THR A 91 11.80 1.79 12.77
CA THR A 91 11.30 2.67 13.83
C THR A 91 11.11 4.12 13.39
N HIS A 92 11.81 4.59 12.35
CA HIS A 92 11.59 5.93 11.80
C HIS A 92 10.24 6.02 11.09
N VAL A 93 9.83 4.95 10.39
CA VAL A 93 8.55 4.89 9.69
C VAL A 93 7.38 5.03 10.66
N GLU A 94 7.40 4.22 11.73
CA GLU A 94 6.43 4.31 12.83
C GLU A 94 6.47 5.70 13.48
N GLY A 95 7.67 6.24 13.75
CA GLY A 95 7.82 7.57 14.32
C GLY A 95 7.23 8.67 13.45
N LEU A 96 7.43 8.63 12.14
CA LEU A 96 6.96 9.64 11.19
C LEU A 96 5.43 9.64 11.07
N LEU A 97 4.82 8.47 10.89
CA LEU A 97 3.36 8.33 10.82
C LEU A 97 2.69 8.65 12.16
N GLY A 98 3.23 8.13 13.27
CA GLY A 98 2.74 8.42 14.62
C GLY A 98 2.85 9.91 14.98
N SER A 99 3.93 10.58 14.56
CA SER A 99 4.09 12.03 14.70
C SER A 99 3.08 12.78 13.86
N ALA A 100 2.84 12.39 12.60
CA ALA A 100 1.83 13.02 11.76
C ALA A 100 0.42 12.94 12.35
N ILE A 101 0.06 11.80 12.95
CA ILE A 101 -1.23 11.60 13.63
C ILE A 101 -1.31 12.42 14.93
N SER A 102 -0.32 12.30 15.82
CA SER A 102 -0.32 12.99 17.11
C SER A 102 -0.26 14.52 16.98
N SER A 103 0.43 15.04 15.96
CA SER A 103 0.45 16.45 15.61
C SER A 103 -0.79 16.94 14.84
N LYS A 104 -1.79 16.06 14.63
CA LYS A 104 -3.04 16.34 13.91
C LYS A 104 -2.87 16.76 12.44
N ARG A 105 -1.72 16.47 11.83
CA ARG A 105 -1.52 16.66 10.38
C ARG A 105 -2.21 15.57 9.58
N LEU A 106 -2.33 14.38 10.16
CA LEU A 106 -3.23 13.30 9.72
C LEU A 106 -4.24 13.00 10.84
N PRO A 107 -5.49 12.66 10.53
CA PRO A 107 -6.46 12.25 11.53
C PRO A 107 -6.17 10.82 12.01
N HIS A 108 -6.55 10.51 13.25
CA HIS A 108 -6.62 9.12 13.71
C HIS A 108 -7.93 8.48 13.23
N ASP A 109 -7.83 7.38 12.51
CA ASP A 109 -8.94 6.59 11.98
C ASP A 109 -8.63 5.09 12.11
N PRO A 110 -9.44 4.34 12.87
CA PRO A 110 -9.24 2.90 13.06
C PRO A 110 -9.62 2.04 11.85
N ASN A 111 -10.19 2.59 10.79
CA ASN A 111 -10.51 1.89 9.53
C ASN A 111 -9.70 2.43 8.35
N ALA A 112 -8.60 3.13 8.63
CA ALA A 112 -7.72 3.67 7.60
C ALA A 112 -6.45 2.83 7.45
N VAL A 113 -5.81 2.99 6.29
CA VAL A 113 -4.45 2.51 6.04
C VAL A 113 -3.57 3.73 5.81
N TYR A 114 -2.50 3.84 6.60
CA TYR A 114 -1.52 4.92 6.51
C TYR A 114 -0.30 4.39 5.79
N PHE A 115 0.11 5.08 4.72
CA PHE A 115 1.31 4.77 3.96
C PHE A 115 2.38 5.84 4.18
N LEU A 116 3.62 5.43 4.40
CA LEU A 116 4.79 6.26 4.13
C LEU A 116 5.32 5.87 2.75
N LEU A 117 5.43 6.85 1.86
CA LEU A 117 5.98 6.68 0.51
C LEU A 117 7.25 7.49 0.39
N SER A 118 8.40 6.84 0.25
CA SER A 118 9.68 7.51 0.06
C SER A 118 10.05 7.69 -1.41
N ASP A 119 10.89 8.70 -1.66
CA ASP A 119 11.42 8.93 -3.01
C ASP A 119 12.67 8.09 -3.28
N ASP A 120 13.14 8.27 -4.51
CA ASP A 120 14.19 7.51 -5.12
C ASP A 120 15.57 7.70 -4.41
N LEU A 121 15.74 8.73 -3.58
CA LEU A 121 16.99 9.01 -2.86
C LEU A 121 17.06 8.37 -1.47
N VAL A 122 15.99 7.72 -1.02
CA VAL A 122 15.90 7.12 0.31
C VAL A 122 16.32 5.65 0.27
N THR A 123 16.97 5.21 1.33
CA THR A 123 17.32 3.79 1.57
C THR A 123 16.78 3.36 2.92
N GLN A 124 16.49 2.06 3.08
CA GLN A 124 16.17 1.47 4.36
C GLN A 124 17.36 0.72 4.93
N LYS A 125 17.51 0.75 6.24
CA LYS A 125 18.43 -0.10 6.98
C LYS A 125 17.64 -1.01 7.91
N TRP A 126 17.76 -2.31 7.69
CA TRP A 126 17.06 -3.32 8.45
C TRP A 126 17.88 -3.83 9.63
N GLY A 127 17.31 -3.77 10.85
CA GLY A 127 17.94 -4.27 12.07
C GLY A 127 19.40 -3.82 12.24
N ASN A 128 20.28 -4.80 12.47
CA ASN A 128 21.73 -4.58 12.68
C ASN A 128 22.57 -4.74 11.41
N LEU A 129 21.97 -4.72 10.21
CA LEU A 129 22.73 -4.79 8.96
C LEU A 129 23.74 -3.63 8.89
N SER A 130 24.92 -3.87 8.33
CA SER A 130 25.98 -2.85 8.23
C SER A 130 25.72 -1.84 7.12
N THR A 131 24.91 -2.21 6.12
CA THR A 131 24.57 -1.41 4.95
C THR A 131 23.10 -1.03 4.94
N SER A 132 22.81 0.17 4.43
CA SER A 132 21.46 0.52 3.98
C SER A 132 21.29 0.07 2.53
N GLU A 133 20.10 -0.36 2.18
CA GLU A 133 19.76 -0.75 0.83
C GLU A 133 18.61 0.09 0.31
N LYS A 134 18.52 0.25 -1.01
CA LYS A 134 17.30 0.80 -1.60
C LYS A 134 16.17 -0.17 -1.26
N PHE A 135 14.96 0.31 -0.97
CA PHE A 135 13.85 -0.62 -0.78
C PHE A 135 13.59 -1.41 -2.07
N CYS A 136 12.87 -2.53 -1.93
CA CYS A 136 12.64 -3.53 -2.98
C CYS A 136 13.88 -4.30 -3.45
N THR A 137 15.03 -4.22 -2.76
CA THR A 137 16.16 -5.15 -2.96
C THR A 137 15.93 -6.49 -2.27
N HIS A 138 15.42 -6.45 -1.04
CA HIS A 138 15.08 -7.61 -0.22
C HIS A 138 13.64 -7.57 0.29
N PHE A 139 13.05 -6.38 0.39
CA PHE A 139 11.74 -6.17 0.98
C PHE A 139 11.11 -4.90 0.41
N CYS A 140 9.84 -4.95 -0.01
CA CYS A 140 9.20 -3.89 -0.79
C CYS A 140 8.20 -3.04 0.00
N GLY A 141 7.63 -3.62 1.05
CA GLY A 141 6.67 -3.00 1.92
C GLY A 141 6.27 -3.97 3.01
N TRP A 142 5.81 -3.43 4.14
CA TRP A 142 5.25 -4.19 5.24
C TRP A 142 4.01 -3.47 5.75
N HIS A 143 3.08 -4.21 6.32
CA HIS A 143 2.05 -3.65 7.19
C HIS A 143 2.20 -4.17 8.62
N TYR A 144 1.79 -3.39 9.61
CA TYR A 144 1.70 -3.75 11.03
C TYR A 144 0.60 -2.91 11.71
N HIS A 145 -0.42 -3.56 12.27
CA HIS A 145 -1.49 -2.94 13.07
C HIS A 145 -2.13 -1.67 12.45
N ALA A 146 -2.74 -1.78 11.26
CA ALA A 146 -3.38 -0.71 10.47
C ALA A 146 -2.41 0.35 9.88
N TRP A 147 -1.10 0.09 9.91
CA TRP A 147 -0.06 0.96 9.38
C TRP A 147 0.66 0.18 8.29
N ALA A 148 0.95 0.79 7.15
CA ALA A 148 1.66 0.16 6.05
C ALA A 148 2.79 1.07 5.54
N ASP A 149 3.90 0.48 5.12
CA ASP A 149 5.07 1.17 4.62
C ASP A 149 5.38 0.66 3.21
N ILE A 150 5.56 1.58 2.26
CA ILE A 150 5.73 1.23 0.84
C ILE A 150 6.69 2.19 0.20
N ASP A 151 7.78 1.68 -0.38
CA ASP A 151 8.69 2.54 -1.12
C ASP A 151 8.42 2.55 -2.63
N ILE A 152 8.80 3.66 -3.27
CA ILE A 152 9.04 3.72 -4.71
C ILE A 152 10.35 3.02 -5.01
N ARG A 153 10.26 1.89 -5.72
CA ARG A 153 10.91 1.75 -7.03
C ARG A 153 10.48 0.48 -7.77
N ALA A 154 10.69 0.58 -9.08
CA ALA A 154 10.40 -0.35 -10.17
C ALA A 154 10.29 -1.83 -9.83
N SER A 155 9.12 -2.39 -10.10
CA SER A 155 9.05 -3.73 -10.68
C SER A 155 9.82 -3.71 -12.01
N PRO A 156 10.72 -4.69 -12.27
CA PRO A 156 11.55 -4.73 -13.47
C PRO A 156 10.79 -5.04 -14.78
N SER A 157 9.45 -4.96 -14.80
CA SER A 157 8.69 -5.32 -15.99
C SER A 157 7.56 -4.36 -16.30
N LEU A 158 7.75 -3.61 -17.40
CA LEU A 158 6.82 -2.71 -18.06
C LEU A 158 6.53 -1.44 -17.26
N ALA A 159 6.76 -0.28 -17.90
CA ALA A 159 6.47 1.03 -17.33
C ALA A 159 5.28 1.64 -18.08
N PRO A 160 4.03 1.27 -17.79
CA PRO A 160 2.90 1.66 -18.61
C PRO A 160 2.58 3.15 -18.48
N THR A 161 3.05 3.81 -17.41
CA THR A 161 2.95 5.27 -17.23
C THR A 161 4.15 6.03 -17.79
N GLY A 162 5.23 5.32 -18.14
CA GLY A 162 6.51 5.91 -18.53
C GLY A 162 7.41 6.29 -17.34
N ASP A 163 6.92 6.21 -16.11
CA ASP A 163 7.69 6.37 -14.87
C ASP A 163 7.81 5.01 -14.17
N GLN A 164 8.93 4.31 -14.42
CA GLN A 164 9.23 3.00 -13.82
C GLN A 164 9.17 3.03 -12.29
N GLY A 165 9.55 4.14 -11.67
CA GLY A 165 9.51 4.28 -10.21
C GLY A 165 8.07 4.24 -9.70
N MET A 166 7.19 4.99 -10.34
CA MET A 166 5.76 5.05 -9.97
C MET A 166 5.01 3.77 -10.29
N ASP A 167 5.32 3.10 -11.39
CA ASP A 167 4.68 1.82 -11.74
C ASP A 167 5.04 0.73 -10.73
N GLY A 168 6.32 0.70 -10.31
CA GLY A 168 6.75 -0.14 -9.19
C GLY A 168 6.01 0.20 -7.90
N LEU A 169 5.95 1.48 -7.51
CA LEU A 169 5.22 1.85 -6.30
C LEU A 169 3.76 1.48 -6.36
N VAL A 170 3.03 1.79 -7.43
CA VAL A 170 1.58 1.55 -7.42
C VAL A 170 1.28 0.05 -7.35
N SER A 171 2.15 -0.77 -7.93
CA SER A 171 2.06 -2.22 -7.80
C SER A 171 2.26 -2.70 -6.36
N VAL A 172 3.26 -2.20 -5.65
CA VAL A 172 3.50 -2.54 -4.23
C VAL A 172 2.41 -1.91 -3.33
N PHE A 173 1.99 -0.69 -3.65
CA PHE A 173 0.84 0.02 -3.07
C PHE A 173 -0.41 -0.83 -3.05
N ALA A 174 -0.74 -1.42 -4.20
CA ALA A 174 -1.86 -2.33 -4.31
C ALA A 174 -1.67 -3.56 -3.41
N HIS A 175 -0.49 -4.19 -3.45
CA HIS A 175 -0.17 -5.39 -2.67
C HIS A 175 -0.35 -5.16 -1.16
N GLU A 176 0.35 -4.19 -0.57
CA GLU A 176 0.22 -3.96 0.88
C GLU A 176 -1.19 -3.48 1.27
N LEU A 177 -1.89 -2.73 0.40
CA LEU A 177 -3.27 -2.35 0.70
C LEU A 177 -4.19 -3.57 0.75
N ALA A 178 -3.95 -4.57 -0.11
CA ALA A 178 -4.71 -5.82 -0.10
C ALA A 178 -4.47 -6.64 1.18
N GLU A 179 -3.24 -6.66 1.67
CA GLU A 179 -2.87 -7.38 2.91
C GLU A 179 -3.33 -6.63 4.15
N ALA A 180 -3.13 -5.31 4.23
CA ALA A 180 -3.65 -4.49 5.31
C ALA A 180 -5.19 -4.55 5.39
N ALA A 181 -5.88 -4.73 4.27
CA ALA A 181 -7.34 -4.87 4.27
C ALA A 181 -7.81 -6.27 4.69
N SER A 182 -7.09 -7.33 4.32
CA SER A 182 -7.43 -8.72 4.65
C SER A 182 -6.94 -9.15 6.04
N SER A 183 -5.93 -8.47 6.57
CA SER A 183 -5.24 -8.82 7.81
C SER A 183 -4.66 -7.58 8.51
N PRO A 184 -5.48 -6.57 8.85
CA PRO A 184 -5.03 -5.31 9.46
C PRO A 184 -4.20 -5.46 10.74
N PHE A 185 -4.28 -6.62 11.41
CA PHE A 185 -3.53 -6.92 12.63
C PHE A 185 -2.54 -8.09 12.47
N ILE A 186 -2.19 -8.48 11.23
CA ILE A 186 -1.32 -9.63 10.93
C ILE A 186 -1.75 -10.87 11.71
N SER A 187 -3.03 -11.24 11.59
CA SER A 187 -3.60 -12.34 12.37
C SER A 187 -4.48 -13.27 11.54
N THR A 188 -4.75 -12.93 10.27
CA THR A 188 -5.70 -13.64 9.41
C THR A 188 -5.17 -13.90 8.02
N TRP A 189 -5.79 -14.88 7.35
CA TRP A 189 -5.65 -15.10 5.91
C TRP A 189 -4.27 -15.52 5.39
N PHE A 190 -3.45 -16.12 6.27
CA PHE A 190 -2.27 -16.87 5.88
C PHE A 190 -2.61 -18.27 5.35
N ASP A 191 -1.82 -18.79 4.42
CA ASP A 191 -1.80 -20.22 4.10
C ASP A 191 -0.90 -21.03 5.05
N GLY A 192 -0.69 -22.32 4.72
CA GLY A 192 0.09 -23.23 5.56
C GLY A 192 1.58 -22.88 5.66
N ASP A 193 2.09 -22.07 4.73
CA ASP A 193 3.49 -21.61 4.71
C ASP A 193 3.63 -20.18 5.27
N GLY A 194 2.51 -19.56 5.65
CA GLY A 194 2.50 -18.22 6.25
C GLY A 194 2.33 -17.07 5.24
N TYR A 195 1.95 -17.35 3.98
CA TYR A 195 1.75 -16.32 2.96
C TYR A 195 0.33 -15.72 3.00
N GLU A 196 0.23 -14.39 2.91
CA GLU A 196 -1.03 -13.65 2.82
C GLU A 196 -1.64 -13.71 1.41
N ASN A 197 -2.72 -12.98 1.17
CA ASN A 197 -3.42 -13.01 -0.11
C ASN A 197 -2.60 -12.43 -1.27
N ALA A 198 -1.85 -11.35 -1.04
CA ALA A 198 -1.09 -10.70 -2.10
C ALA A 198 0.30 -11.34 -2.31
N ASP A 199 0.84 -12.05 -1.31
CA ASP A 199 2.05 -12.88 -1.41
C ASP A 199 1.98 -14.00 -2.46
N LYS A 200 0.83 -14.67 -2.59
CA LYS A 200 0.69 -15.91 -3.40
C LYS A 200 1.05 -15.75 -4.86
N CYS A 201 0.98 -14.52 -5.35
CA CYS A 201 1.34 -14.17 -6.71
C CYS A 201 2.23 -12.90 -6.75
N ALA A 202 2.96 -12.63 -5.67
CA ALA A 202 4.05 -11.68 -5.66
C ALA A 202 5.00 -11.96 -6.85
N TRP A 203 5.43 -10.89 -7.51
CA TRP A 203 6.22 -10.89 -8.74
C TRP A 203 5.55 -11.49 -9.99
N LYS A 204 4.24 -11.79 -9.94
CA LYS A 204 3.43 -12.09 -11.12
C LYS A 204 2.54 -10.90 -11.43
N PHE A 205 2.75 -10.30 -12.59
CA PHE A 205 2.03 -9.09 -13.01
C PHE A 205 0.77 -9.45 -13.79
N SER A 206 -0.33 -8.77 -13.47
CA SER A 206 -1.56 -8.78 -14.27
C SER A 206 -1.31 -8.20 -15.67
N PRO A 207 -2.12 -8.56 -16.69
CA PRO A 207 -2.30 -7.70 -17.86
C PRO A 207 -2.59 -6.25 -17.42
N LEU A 208 -2.18 -5.29 -18.25
CA LEU A 208 -2.34 -3.87 -17.95
C LEU A 208 -3.79 -3.57 -17.54
N VAL A 209 -3.97 -3.08 -16.31
CA VAL A 209 -5.26 -2.59 -15.83
C VAL A 209 -5.33 -1.09 -16.04
N LEU A 210 -6.53 -0.61 -16.35
CA LEU A 210 -6.80 0.82 -16.49
C LEU A 210 -7.46 1.34 -15.22
N ASP A 211 -7.03 2.51 -14.78
CA ASP A 211 -7.80 3.30 -13.82
C ASP A 211 -8.90 4.11 -14.54
N THR A 212 -9.71 4.82 -13.77
CA THR A 212 -10.82 5.62 -14.31
C THR A 212 -10.38 6.81 -15.16
N SER A 213 -9.11 7.22 -15.08
CA SER A 213 -8.51 8.27 -15.91
C SER A 213 -7.92 7.74 -17.22
N GLY A 214 -7.86 6.41 -17.41
CA GLY A 214 -7.20 5.76 -18.52
C GLY A 214 -5.69 5.54 -18.33
N THR A 215 -5.16 5.81 -17.13
CA THR A 215 -3.79 5.50 -16.76
C THR A 215 -3.63 3.99 -16.62
N LYS A 216 -2.53 3.44 -17.15
CA LYS A 216 -2.25 2.01 -17.17
C LYS A 216 -1.37 1.60 -16.00
N TYR A 217 -1.68 0.47 -15.40
CA TYR A 217 -0.90 -0.11 -14.30
C TYR A 217 -0.65 -1.60 -14.52
N ASN A 218 0.48 -2.10 -14.03
CA ASN A 218 0.87 -3.49 -13.96
C ASN A 218 0.88 -3.94 -12.49
N LEU A 219 -0.29 -4.32 -11.96
CA LEU A 219 -0.40 -4.69 -10.55
C LEU A 219 0.07 -6.13 -10.31
N LEU A 220 0.60 -6.39 -9.12
CA LEU A 220 0.79 -7.74 -8.61
C LEU A 220 -0.55 -8.48 -8.56
N ARG A 221 -0.53 -9.75 -8.95
CA ARG A 221 -1.69 -10.64 -8.90
C ARG A 221 -1.78 -11.34 -7.55
#